data_AF-A0A822CEP2-F1
#
_entry.id   AF-A0A822CEP2-F1
#
_cell.length_a   1.000
_cell.length_b   1.000
_cell.length_c   1.000
_cell.angle_alpha   90.00
_cell.angle_beta   90.00
_cell.angle_gamma   90.00
#
_symmetry.space_group_name_H-M   'P 1'
#
loop_
_entity.id
_entity.type
_entity.pdbx_description
1 polymer ?
#
loop_
_entity_poly.entity_id
_entity_poly.type
_entity_poly.pdbx_seq_one_letter_code
_entity_poly.pdbx_strand_id
1 'polypeptide(L)'
;KAISKSFFISSSCEALQLLVDPKSQVNNGIVVVSWCGAETSDIDDRIMFWNIDSSPMTDHNYVRGSWAYTYGGTVRKNQHPTNSGQVSIRVPSLHGTYTVYYCKNNGYTCPNSVTVKVINPNICKPSASTTSKVKHIILIISENHSFDSIYGRYCKAPTGSKPTCNNGPSCCEAAPNSVSGSFPITLTDKQNLAYDPGHSASCELCKMNNGLMDRFITGCSCSSPFSFAIADNISAAGYYSWARSYAIADNFFQSAVGASTENYMYLATGKFLFWDNNAVPQNSNLNGARCYTKNFKSYYSTTIADLLNYCDVRWTYYAEGYDKNPKKKQCSPYYYHAGDDPFTFFPSLINSSQLHSPNFKDYTNLYSDITAGTLPAVSYVRGLGIHSEHPRLSSLTAGELISQNVINAIMASNTYKENTVIFLIRDESGGYYDHVSPPPISKIDNKPYGPRIPFTAIGYQIKRNYVSHVQMESSSLIKFIEWNWLNGPSGQLGTRDTVVNNIGDIFDDKKTGVKIP
;
A
#
# COMPACT_ATOMS: atom_id res chain seq x y z
N LYS A 1 -5.07 -23.25 -35.68
CA LYS A 1 -6.24 -24.08 -36.09
C LYS A 1 -6.64 -24.99 -34.93
N ALA A 2 -7.39 -24.44 -33.98
CA ALA A 2 -8.21 -25.13 -32.98
C ALA A 2 -9.05 -23.99 -32.34
N ILE A 3 -9.96 -23.44 -33.14
CA ILE A 3 -10.83 -22.32 -32.76
C ILE A 3 -12.17 -22.92 -32.32
N SER A 4 -12.67 -22.43 -31.18
CA SER A 4 -14.04 -22.53 -30.66
C SER A 4 -14.67 -23.92 -30.52
N LYS A 5 -14.61 -24.49 -29.30
CA LYS A 5 -15.84 -25.03 -28.72
C LYS A 5 -16.53 -23.87 -28.03
N SER A 6 -17.50 -23.32 -28.73
CA SER A 6 -18.38 -22.26 -28.27
C SER A 6 -19.20 -22.67 -27.06
N PHE A 7 -19.23 -21.81 -26.04
CA PHE A 7 -19.99 -22.07 -24.82
C PHE A 7 -21.53 -21.99 -24.99
N PHE A 8 -22.05 -21.41 -26.09
CA PHE A 8 -23.52 -21.24 -26.30
C PHE A 8 -24.01 -21.27 -27.76
N ILE A 9 -23.39 -21.99 -28.71
CA ILE A 9 -23.88 -21.93 -30.11
C ILE A 9 -25.21 -22.65 -30.37
N SER A 10 -25.81 -23.39 -29.41
CA SER A 10 -27.00 -24.21 -29.74
C SER A 10 -28.19 -24.21 -28.77
N SER A 11 -28.28 -23.32 -27.78
CA SER A 11 -29.45 -23.30 -26.89
C SER A 11 -29.94 -21.88 -26.60
N SER A 12 -31.20 -21.60 -26.96
CA SER A 12 -31.95 -20.46 -26.45
C SER A 12 -32.03 -20.56 -24.93
N CYS A 13 -31.50 -19.58 -24.21
CA CYS A 13 -31.65 -19.49 -22.77
C CYS A 13 -32.99 -18.85 -22.43
N GLU A 14 -33.69 -19.37 -21.42
CA GLU A 14 -34.96 -18.82 -20.95
C GLU A 14 -34.80 -17.45 -20.26
N ALA A 15 -33.58 -17.13 -19.80
CA ALA A 15 -33.24 -15.86 -19.16
C ALA A 15 -31.87 -15.36 -19.63
N LEU A 16 -31.67 -14.04 -19.53
CA LEU A 16 -30.40 -13.40 -19.90
C LEU A 16 -29.25 -13.92 -19.03
N GLN A 17 -28.23 -14.48 -19.67
CA GLN A 17 -26.98 -14.91 -19.04
C GLN A 17 -25.78 -14.26 -19.73
N LEU A 18 -24.73 -14.01 -18.94
CA LEU A 18 -23.45 -13.48 -19.40
C LEU A 18 -22.33 -14.40 -18.91
N LEU A 19 -21.49 -14.87 -19.82
CA LEU A 19 -20.33 -15.72 -19.51
C LEU A 19 -19.05 -15.14 -20.12
N VAL A 20 -17.93 -15.43 -19.47
CA VAL A 20 -16.58 -15.14 -19.97
C VAL A 20 -15.84 -16.45 -20.15
N ASP A 21 -15.15 -16.62 -21.28
CA ASP A 21 -14.25 -17.76 -21.47
C ASP A 21 -13.03 -17.61 -20.55
N PRO A 22 -12.82 -18.50 -19.56
CA PRO A 22 -11.68 -18.42 -18.64
C PRO A 22 -10.33 -18.47 -19.37
N LYS A 23 -10.25 -19.11 -20.55
CA LYS A 23 -9.02 -19.21 -21.35
C LYS A 23 -8.70 -17.93 -22.13
N SER A 24 -9.69 -17.05 -22.31
CA SER A 24 -9.47 -15.76 -22.99
C SER A 24 -8.72 -14.74 -22.13
N GLN A 25 -8.67 -14.94 -20.80
CA GLN A 25 -8.03 -14.02 -19.83
C GLN A 25 -6.51 -13.79 -20.06
N VAL A 26 -5.87 -14.53 -20.97
CA VAL A 26 -4.40 -14.59 -21.12
C VAL A 26 -3.92 -14.28 -22.54
N ASN A 27 -4.76 -14.34 -23.57
CA ASN A 27 -4.29 -14.30 -24.97
C ASN A 27 -4.37 -12.89 -25.57
N ASN A 28 -3.22 -12.20 -25.64
CA ASN A 28 -3.05 -10.87 -26.27
C ASN A 28 -3.93 -9.74 -25.68
N GLY A 29 -4.38 -9.87 -24.43
CA GLY A 29 -5.25 -8.87 -23.80
C GLY A 29 -6.63 -8.81 -24.45
N ILE A 30 -7.22 -9.95 -24.79
CA ILE A 30 -8.58 -10.05 -25.33
C ILE A 30 -9.43 -10.99 -24.48
N VAL A 31 -10.48 -10.47 -23.86
CA VAL A 31 -11.50 -11.29 -23.18
C VAL A 31 -12.65 -11.57 -24.15
N VAL A 32 -13.08 -12.82 -24.22
CA VAL A 32 -14.26 -13.22 -25.01
C VAL A 32 -15.46 -13.33 -24.06
N VAL A 33 -16.46 -12.50 -24.32
CA VAL A 33 -17.72 -12.45 -23.57
C VAL A 33 -18.82 -13.03 -24.44
N SER A 34 -19.61 -13.95 -23.89
CA SER A 34 -20.77 -14.55 -24.55
C SER A 34 -22.04 -14.28 -23.77
N TRP A 35 -23.16 -14.11 -24.47
CA TRP A 35 -24.48 -13.96 -23.85
C TRP A 35 -25.52 -14.87 -24.52
N CYS A 36 -26.61 -15.13 -23.80
CA CYS A 36 -27.81 -15.77 -24.32
C CYS A 36 -29.03 -15.24 -23.56
N GLY A 37 -30.24 -15.35 -24.12
CA GLY A 37 -31.47 -14.87 -23.48
C GLY A 37 -31.67 -13.34 -23.55
N ALA A 38 -31.02 -12.66 -24.50
CA ALA A 38 -31.27 -11.25 -24.77
C ALA A 38 -32.65 -11.03 -25.41
N GLU A 39 -33.34 -9.96 -25.01
CA GLU A 39 -34.64 -9.57 -25.55
C GLU A 39 -34.43 -8.89 -26.91
N THR A 40 -34.87 -9.53 -27.99
CA THR A 40 -34.69 -9.01 -29.35
C THR A 40 -35.50 -7.75 -29.64
N SER A 41 -36.40 -7.34 -28.74
CA SER A 41 -37.12 -6.07 -28.78
C SER A 41 -36.32 -4.89 -28.25
N ASP A 42 -35.29 -5.12 -27.44
CA ASP A 42 -34.40 -4.06 -26.95
C ASP A 42 -33.61 -3.44 -28.11
N ILE A 43 -33.14 -2.20 -27.95
CA ILE A 43 -32.33 -1.50 -28.94
C ILE A 43 -31.02 -1.00 -28.32
N ASP A 44 -29.91 -1.12 -29.03
CA ASP A 44 -28.61 -0.57 -28.61
C ASP A 44 -28.10 -1.12 -27.27
N ASP A 45 -28.34 -2.41 -27.03
CA ASP A 45 -27.73 -3.16 -25.94
C ASP A 45 -26.20 -3.20 -26.05
N ARG A 46 -25.51 -3.21 -24.91
CA ARG A 46 -24.06 -3.04 -24.81
C ARG A 46 -23.44 -4.03 -23.85
N ILE A 47 -22.26 -4.52 -24.22
CA ILE A 47 -21.33 -5.09 -23.25
C ILE A 47 -20.42 -3.96 -22.76
N MET A 48 -20.42 -3.76 -21.45
CA MET A 48 -19.64 -2.72 -20.78
C MET A 48 -18.59 -3.36 -19.88
N PHE A 49 -17.38 -2.81 -19.90
CA PHE A 49 -16.27 -3.27 -19.08
C PHE A 49 -15.97 -2.21 -18.00
N TRP A 50 -16.04 -2.58 -16.73
CA TRP A 50 -15.85 -1.68 -15.60
C TRP A 50 -14.74 -2.19 -14.69
N ASN A 51 -13.80 -1.32 -14.30
CA ASN A 51 -12.82 -1.68 -13.29
C ASN A 51 -13.47 -1.59 -11.90
N ILE A 52 -13.47 -2.70 -11.14
CA ILE A 52 -14.01 -2.73 -9.76
C ILE A 52 -13.33 -1.72 -8.83
N ASP A 53 -12.16 -1.21 -9.25
CA ASP A 53 -11.32 -0.26 -8.55
C ASP A 53 -11.67 1.21 -8.76
N SER A 54 -12.62 1.50 -9.64
CA SER A 54 -13.21 2.83 -9.83
C SER A 54 -14.53 2.96 -9.05
N SER A 55 -15.07 4.18 -8.89
CA SER A 55 -16.39 4.40 -8.28
C SER A 55 -17.45 3.46 -8.88
N PRO A 56 -18.60 3.18 -8.23
CA PRO A 56 -19.64 2.39 -8.88
C PRO A 56 -20.04 3.04 -10.21
N MET A 57 -20.32 2.23 -11.24
CA MET A 57 -20.95 2.73 -12.45
C MET A 57 -22.30 3.34 -12.07
N THR A 58 -22.48 4.62 -12.39
CA THR A 58 -23.70 5.39 -12.22
C THR A 58 -24.17 5.85 -13.58
N ASP A 59 -25.45 6.20 -13.69
CA ASP A 59 -26.04 6.77 -14.92
C ASP A 59 -25.29 8.02 -15.42
N HIS A 60 -24.50 8.67 -14.56
CA HIS A 60 -23.76 9.91 -14.84
C HIS A 60 -22.28 9.72 -15.21
N ASN A 61 -21.66 8.55 -14.99
CA ASN A 61 -20.23 8.32 -15.26
C ASN A 61 -19.96 7.25 -16.34
N TYR A 62 -21.01 6.70 -16.97
CA TYR A 62 -20.93 5.56 -17.89
C TYR A 62 -20.10 5.80 -19.18
N VAL A 63 -19.90 7.05 -19.62
CA VAL A 63 -19.12 7.39 -20.85
C VAL A 63 -17.64 7.65 -20.55
N ARG A 64 -17.28 7.99 -19.31
CA ARG A 64 -15.90 8.29 -18.91
C ARG A 64 -15.30 7.10 -18.17
N GLY A 65 -14.57 6.25 -18.89
CA GLY A 65 -13.80 5.14 -18.32
C GLY A 65 -14.31 3.74 -18.63
N SER A 66 -15.37 3.60 -19.42
CA SER A 66 -15.85 2.31 -19.91
C SER A 66 -15.51 2.10 -21.39
N TRP A 67 -15.22 0.85 -21.77
CA TRP A 67 -15.23 0.45 -23.17
C TRP A 67 -16.61 -0.16 -23.47
N ALA A 68 -17.35 0.48 -24.38
CA ALA A 68 -18.67 0.02 -24.80
C ALA A 68 -18.57 -0.68 -26.17
N TYR A 69 -19.07 -1.91 -26.24
CA TYR A 69 -19.10 -2.68 -27.47
C TYR A 69 -20.54 -3.11 -27.76
N THR A 70 -21.01 -2.88 -29.00
CA THR A 70 -22.19 -3.59 -29.53
C THR A 70 -21.74 -4.85 -30.29
N TYR A 71 -22.70 -5.60 -30.82
CA TYR A 71 -22.60 -6.88 -31.53
C TYR A 71 -21.59 -6.90 -32.69
N GLY A 72 -20.29 -6.93 -32.39
CA GLY A 72 -19.20 -6.90 -33.38
C GLY A 72 -18.03 -5.96 -33.06
N GLY A 73 -17.87 -5.49 -31.82
CA GLY A 73 -16.66 -4.77 -31.40
C GLY A 73 -16.63 -3.26 -31.70
N THR A 74 -17.74 -2.68 -32.17
CA THR A 74 -17.96 -1.23 -32.38
C THR A 74 -19.31 -0.84 -31.79
N VAL A 75 -19.60 0.44 -31.54
CA VAL A 75 -20.93 0.89 -31.12
C VAL A 75 -21.81 1.12 -32.35
N ARG A 76 -22.95 0.44 -32.44
CA ARG A 76 -23.95 0.60 -33.50
C ARG A 76 -25.25 1.15 -32.89
N LYS A 77 -25.87 2.11 -33.57
CA LYS A 77 -27.09 2.80 -33.14
C LYS A 77 -28.31 2.22 -33.87
N ASN A 78 -29.45 2.20 -33.18
CA ASN A 78 -30.72 1.61 -33.61
C ASN A 78 -30.61 0.13 -34.03
N GLN A 79 -29.85 -0.69 -33.30
CA GLN A 79 -29.73 -2.13 -33.59
C GLN A 79 -30.34 -3.00 -32.50
N HIS A 80 -31.12 -3.99 -32.92
CA HIS A 80 -31.62 -5.03 -32.04
C HIS A 80 -30.53 -6.05 -31.70
N PRO A 81 -30.49 -6.57 -30.46
CA PRO A 81 -29.55 -7.59 -30.07
C PRO A 81 -29.92 -8.95 -30.67
N THR A 82 -28.92 -9.79 -30.94
CA THR A 82 -29.20 -11.21 -31.15
C THR A 82 -29.47 -11.88 -29.80
N ASN A 83 -30.45 -12.78 -29.73
CA ASN A 83 -30.80 -13.47 -28.48
C ASN A 83 -29.58 -14.11 -27.81
N SER A 84 -28.67 -14.66 -28.60
CA SER A 84 -27.35 -15.11 -28.16
C SER A 84 -26.25 -14.59 -29.07
N GLY A 85 -25.03 -14.53 -28.56
CA GLY A 85 -23.85 -14.17 -29.34
C GLY A 85 -22.60 -14.02 -28.48
N GLN A 86 -21.53 -13.54 -29.12
CA GLN A 86 -20.24 -13.33 -28.47
C GLN A 86 -19.54 -12.07 -29.00
N VAL A 87 -18.72 -11.46 -28.16
CA VAL A 87 -17.87 -10.32 -28.51
C VAL A 87 -16.47 -10.52 -27.94
N SER A 88 -15.46 -10.17 -28.74
CA SER A 88 -14.07 -10.09 -28.28
C SER A 88 -13.77 -8.67 -27.85
N ILE A 89 -13.37 -8.51 -26.60
CA ILE A 89 -13.12 -7.22 -25.95
C ILE A 89 -11.62 -7.10 -25.71
N ARG A 90 -11.00 -6.04 -26.24
CA ARG A 90 -9.63 -5.72 -25.85
C ARG A 90 -9.68 -5.20 -24.41
N VAL A 91 -9.02 -5.91 -23.51
CA VAL A 91 -8.93 -5.51 -22.11
C VAL A 91 -7.78 -4.55 -21.90
N PRO A 92 -7.90 -3.62 -20.93
CA PRO A 92 -6.79 -2.75 -20.56
C PRO A 92 -5.51 -3.53 -20.25
N SER A 93 -4.36 -2.89 -20.48
CA SER A 93 -3.05 -3.44 -20.10
C SER A 93 -2.86 -3.58 -18.58
N LEU A 94 -3.75 -2.94 -17.81
CA LEU A 94 -3.72 -2.93 -16.36
C LEU A 94 -4.29 -4.24 -15.80
N HIS A 95 -3.48 -4.95 -15.02
CA HIS A 95 -3.91 -6.15 -14.31
C HIS A 95 -5.03 -5.78 -13.33
N GLY A 96 -6.07 -6.59 -13.25
CA GLY A 96 -7.17 -6.27 -12.34
C GLY A 96 -8.35 -7.22 -12.38
N THR A 97 -9.22 -7.04 -11.41
CA THR A 97 -10.56 -7.63 -11.42
C THR A 97 -11.53 -6.61 -12.04
N TYR A 98 -12.20 -7.02 -13.11
CA TYR A 98 -13.15 -6.18 -13.82
C TYR A 98 -14.53 -6.81 -13.77
N THR A 99 -15.56 -5.99 -13.77
CA THR A 99 -16.93 -6.44 -13.95
C THR A 99 -17.35 -6.15 -15.38
N VAL A 100 -17.77 -7.20 -16.09
CA VAL A 100 -18.40 -7.09 -17.39
C VAL A 100 -19.89 -7.04 -17.18
N TYR A 101 -20.55 -6.01 -17.69
CA TYR A 101 -22.00 -5.85 -17.63
C TYR A 101 -22.63 -6.09 -19.00
N TYR A 102 -23.78 -6.75 -19.01
CA TYR A 102 -24.72 -6.68 -20.13
C TYR A 102 -25.72 -5.58 -19.80
N CYS A 103 -25.77 -4.53 -20.62
CA CYS A 103 -26.64 -3.39 -20.39
C CYS A 103 -27.63 -3.21 -21.54
N LYS A 104 -28.90 -3.05 -21.17
CA LYS A 104 -30.03 -2.87 -22.08
C LYS A 104 -30.17 -1.42 -22.52
N ASN A 105 -30.80 -1.22 -23.68
CA ASN A 105 -31.37 0.06 -24.10
C ASN A 105 -30.39 1.23 -23.93
N ASN A 106 -29.27 1.20 -24.66
CA ASN A 106 -28.24 2.24 -24.64
C ASN A 106 -27.37 2.32 -23.37
N GLY A 107 -27.54 1.39 -22.42
CA GLY A 107 -26.70 1.29 -21.22
C GLY A 107 -27.38 1.75 -19.92
N TYR A 108 -28.65 2.13 -19.94
CA TYR A 108 -29.37 2.67 -18.77
C TYR A 108 -29.74 1.59 -17.73
N THR A 109 -29.69 0.31 -18.08
CA THR A 109 -30.04 -0.78 -17.16
C THR A 109 -29.14 -1.97 -17.42
N CYS A 110 -28.41 -2.44 -16.40
CA CYS A 110 -27.46 -3.55 -16.55
C CYS A 110 -27.91 -4.79 -15.75
N PRO A 111 -28.86 -5.60 -16.28
CA PRO A 111 -29.50 -6.69 -15.54
C PRO A 111 -28.60 -7.89 -15.25
N ASN A 112 -27.46 -8.04 -15.94
CA ASN A 112 -26.55 -9.15 -15.72
C ASN A 112 -25.09 -8.67 -15.75
N SER A 113 -24.24 -9.33 -14.96
CA SER A 113 -22.82 -9.03 -14.89
C SER A 113 -22.00 -10.27 -14.55
N VAL A 114 -20.75 -10.31 -15.00
CA VAL A 114 -19.78 -11.35 -14.66
C VAL A 114 -18.42 -10.72 -14.37
N THR A 115 -17.77 -11.21 -13.32
CA THR A 115 -16.43 -10.77 -12.95
C THR A 115 -15.37 -11.50 -13.79
N VAL A 116 -14.39 -10.76 -14.30
CA VAL A 116 -13.25 -11.29 -15.05
C VAL A 116 -11.94 -10.81 -14.43
N LYS A 117 -10.96 -11.71 -14.33
CA LYS A 117 -9.58 -11.34 -14.02
C LYS A 117 -8.84 -11.08 -15.32
N VAL A 118 -8.27 -9.89 -15.44
CA VAL A 118 -7.42 -9.50 -16.56
C VAL A 118 -5.99 -9.58 -16.11
N ILE A 119 -5.19 -10.33 -16.89
CA ILE A 119 -3.80 -10.58 -16.60
C ILE A 119 -2.98 -10.18 -17.82
N ASN A 120 -2.07 -9.22 -17.64
CA ASN A 120 -1.11 -8.90 -18.68
C ASN A 120 -0.04 -10.00 -18.74
N PRO A 121 0.05 -10.80 -19.82
CA PRO A 121 0.97 -11.94 -19.88
C PRO A 121 2.45 -11.53 -19.86
N ASN A 122 2.76 -10.25 -20.11
CA ASN A 122 4.11 -9.74 -20.17
C ASN A 122 4.57 -9.03 -18.88
N ILE A 123 3.76 -9.08 -17.81
CA ILE A 123 4.11 -8.42 -16.54
C ILE A 123 5.18 -9.18 -15.75
N CYS A 124 5.35 -10.48 -15.97
CA CYS A 124 6.30 -11.28 -15.20
C CYS A 124 7.66 -11.34 -15.85
N LYS A 125 8.71 -11.18 -15.05
CA LYS A 125 10.07 -11.45 -15.50
C LYS A 125 10.27 -12.96 -15.64
N PRO A 126 11.26 -13.43 -16.41
CA PRO A 126 11.74 -14.79 -16.29
C PRO A 126 12.04 -15.11 -14.80
N SER A 127 11.56 -16.26 -14.34
CA SER A 127 11.46 -16.60 -12.90
C SER A 127 12.76 -16.30 -12.13
N ALA A 128 12.59 -15.68 -10.95
CA ALA A 128 13.62 -15.27 -9.99
C ALA A 128 14.63 -14.18 -10.44
N SER A 129 14.42 -13.52 -11.59
CA SER A 129 15.26 -12.39 -11.98
C SER A 129 14.76 -11.05 -11.42
N THR A 130 15.71 -10.15 -11.14
CA THR A 130 15.45 -8.77 -10.70
C THR A 130 16.13 -7.79 -11.65
N THR A 131 15.64 -6.55 -11.74
CA THR A 131 16.30 -5.50 -12.53
C THR A 131 17.64 -5.09 -11.91
N SER A 132 17.69 -4.98 -10.58
CA SER A 132 18.90 -4.63 -9.83
C SER A 132 19.51 -5.84 -9.10
N LYS A 133 20.67 -5.66 -8.47
CA LYS A 133 21.25 -6.63 -7.54
C LYS A 133 20.49 -6.71 -6.20
N VAL A 134 19.48 -5.89 -5.96
CA VAL A 134 18.61 -6.02 -4.78
C VAL A 134 17.73 -7.25 -4.98
N LYS A 135 17.92 -8.28 -4.16
CA LYS A 135 17.21 -9.56 -4.25
C LYS A 135 16.11 -9.70 -3.20
N HIS A 136 16.29 -9.02 -2.06
CA HIS A 136 15.33 -9.04 -0.97
C HIS A 136 15.11 -7.62 -0.45
N ILE A 137 13.86 -7.32 -0.09
CA ILE A 137 13.54 -6.18 0.76
C ILE A 137 12.79 -6.63 2.01
N ILE A 138 13.03 -5.91 3.11
CA ILE A 138 12.26 -6.05 4.35
C ILE A 138 11.72 -4.69 4.74
N LEU A 139 10.39 -4.54 4.76
CA LEU A 139 9.70 -3.34 5.22
C LEU A 139 9.29 -3.56 6.68
N ILE A 140 9.95 -2.87 7.60
CA ILE A 140 9.57 -2.87 9.02
C ILE A 140 8.64 -1.68 9.24
N ILE A 141 7.39 -1.97 9.57
CA ILE A 141 6.35 -0.96 9.71
C ILE A 141 6.09 -0.72 11.20
N SER A 142 6.34 0.52 11.61
CA SER A 142 6.15 1.04 12.97
C SER A 142 5.06 2.11 13.00
N GLU A 143 4.77 2.64 14.18
CA GLU A 143 3.61 3.45 14.53
C GLU A 143 3.99 4.54 15.56
N ASN A 144 3.27 5.63 15.77
CA ASN A 144 2.85 6.59 14.76
C ASN A 144 3.64 7.86 15.11
N HIS A 145 4.33 8.51 14.18
CA HIS A 145 5.24 9.61 14.52
C HIS A 145 5.70 10.33 13.25
N SER A 146 5.68 11.67 13.28
CA SER A 146 6.18 12.53 12.20
C SER A 146 7.69 12.48 12.02
N PHE A 147 8.18 13.01 10.89
CA PHE A 147 9.62 13.14 10.65
C PHE A 147 10.29 13.97 11.74
N ASP A 148 9.74 15.14 12.04
CA ASP A 148 10.28 16.02 13.08
C ASP A 148 10.25 15.39 14.48
N SER A 149 9.25 14.57 14.82
CA SER A 149 9.18 13.97 16.16
C SER A 149 10.31 12.96 16.41
N ILE A 150 10.90 12.38 15.38
CA ILE A 150 12.10 11.54 15.48
C ILE A 150 13.35 12.31 15.08
N TYR A 151 13.45 12.76 13.84
CA TYR A 151 14.66 13.31 13.25
C TYR A 151 14.84 14.81 13.46
N GLY A 152 13.87 15.51 14.05
CA GLY A 152 13.92 16.97 14.23
C GLY A 152 15.15 17.47 15.01
N ARG A 153 15.65 16.68 15.98
CA ARG A 153 16.91 16.98 16.71
C ARG A 153 18.16 16.38 16.07
N TYR A 154 18.01 15.36 15.24
CA TYR A 154 19.12 14.77 14.47
C TYR A 154 19.62 15.77 13.42
N CYS A 155 18.69 16.34 12.66
CA CYS A 155 18.94 17.32 11.63
C CYS A 155 19.51 18.63 12.18
N LYS A 156 20.30 19.32 11.36
CA LYS A 156 21.11 20.50 11.75
C LYS A 156 21.00 21.69 10.80
N ALA A 157 20.43 21.52 9.61
CA ALA A 157 20.17 22.68 8.75
C ALA A 157 19.09 23.55 9.41
N PRO A 158 19.19 24.90 9.33
CA PRO A 158 18.15 25.77 9.89
C PRO A 158 16.76 25.44 9.32
N THR A 159 15.71 25.53 10.13
CA THR A 159 14.33 25.34 9.69
C THR A 159 13.99 26.31 8.54
N GLY A 160 13.41 25.79 7.46
CA GLY A 160 13.08 26.52 6.24
C GLY A 160 14.25 26.76 5.28
N SER A 161 15.44 26.23 5.55
CA SER A 161 16.66 26.49 4.74
C SER A 161 16.72 25.74 3.42
N LYS A 162 15.93 24.67 3.24
CA LYS A 162 15.84 23.83 2.03
C LYS A 162 17.23 23.43 1.50
N PRO A 163 18.01 22.65 2.28
CA PRO A 163 19.35 22.27 1.88
C PRO A 163 19.35 21.55 0.53
N THR A 164 20.38 21.79 -0.29
CA THR A 164 20.57 21.11 -1.58
C THR A 164 21.69 20.07 -1.54
N CYS A 165 22.37 19.94 -0.42
CA CYS A 165 23.38 18.92 -0.19
C CYS A 165 22.71 17.63 0.29
N ASN A 166 23.38 16.48 0.21
CA ASN A 166 22.79 15.20 0.62
C ASN A 166 23.60 14.47 1.70
N ASN A 167 24.68 15.04 2.23
CA ASN A 167 25.61 14.34 3.11
C ASN A 167 25.42 14.74 4.58
N GLY A 168 24.73 13.89 5.34
CA GLY A 168 24.65 13.95 6.79
C GLY A 168 23.64 14.96 7.34
N PRO A 169 23.63 15.16 8.66
CA PRO A 169 22.56 15.88 9.36
C PRO A 169 22.52 17.37 9.05
N SER A 170 23.61 17.98 8.57
CA SER A 170 23.62 19.37 8.06
C SER A 170 22.86 19.54 6.74
N CYS A 171 22.48 18.44 6.11
CA CYS A 171 21.72 18.40 4.87
C CYS A 171 20.27 18.00 5.09
N CYS A 172 19.74 18.04 6.32
CA CYS A 172 18.31 17.97 6.56
C CYS A 172 17.91 19.06 7.55
N GLU A 173 16.67 19.55 7.44
CA GLU A 173 16.15 20.63 8.27
C GLU A 173 15.87 20.16 9.70
N ALA A 174 16.42 20.88 10.68
CA ALA A 174 16.05 20.72 12.07
C ALA A 174 14.61 21.20 12.28
N ALA A 175 13.92 20.56 13.22
CA ALA A 175 12.64 21.06 13.68
C ALA A 175 12.81 22.46 14.31
N PRO A 176 11.81 23.35 14.21
CA PRO A 176 11.89 24.69 14.76
C PRO A 176 12.08 24.65 16.29
N ASN A 177 12.75 25.69 16.82
CA ASN A 177 12.92 25.82 18.27
C ASN A 177 11.59 26.09 18.99
N SER A 178 10.66 26.78 18.33
CA SER A 178 9.32 27.04 18.84
C SER A 178 8.30 27.19 17.71
N VAL A 179 7.05 26.88 18.03
CA VAL A 179 5.89 27.06 17.14
C VAL A 179 4.84 27.82 17.95
N SER A 180 4.39 28.96 17.45
CA SER A 180 3.41 29.81 18.14
C SER A 180 3.79 30.12 19.60
N GLY A 181 5.09 30.33 19.86
CA GLY A 181 5.64 30.60 21.19
C GLY A 181 5.79 29.38 22.11
N SER A 182 5.41 28.19 21.67
CA SER A 182 5.57 26.94 22.44
C SER A 182 6.84 26.22 22.02
N PHE A 183 7.57 25.68 22.99
CA PHE A 183 8.78 24.88 22.77
C PHE A 183 8.44 23.39 22.70
N PRO A 184 9.24 22.56 21.99
CA PRO A 184 8.96 21.15 21.88
C PRO A 184 9.15 20.43 23.22
N ILE A 185 8.22 19.55 23.55
CA ILE A 185 8.37 18.59 24.65
C ILE A 185 9.44 17.57 24.27
N THR A 186 10.29 17.18 25.21
CA THR A 186 11.22 16.07 24.99
C THR A 186 10.44 14.75 25.00
N LEU A 187 10.41 14.07 23.85
CA LEU A 187 9.74 12.79 23.68
C LEU A 187 10.68 11.66 24.16
N THR A 188 10.50 11.27 25.42
CA THR A 188 11.11 10.07 26.00
C THR A 188 10.16 8.88 25.84
N ASP A 189 10.63 7.66 26.12
CA ASP A 189 9.78 6.46 26.21
C ASP A 189 8.59 6.66 27.16
N LYS A 190 8.84 7.28 28.33
CA LYS A 190 7.79 7.61 29.29
C LYS A 190 6.78 8.58 28.69
N GLN A 191 7.24 9.56 27.92
CA GLN A 191 6.37 10.55 27.30
C GLN A 191 5.56 9.95 26.15
N ASN A 192 6.14 9.05 25.35
CA ASN A 192 5.43 8.33 24.30
C ASN A 192 4.31 7.46 24.88
N LEU A 193 4.56 6.80 26.01
CA LEU A 193 3.55 6.01 26.73
C LEU A 193 2.48 6.87 27.43
N ALA A 194 2.72 8.17 27.61
CA ALA A 194 1.82 9.03 28.37
C ALA A 194 0.67 9.60 27.54
N TYR A 195 0.90 9.90 26.26
CA TYR A 195 -0.05 10.67 25.47
C TYR A 195 -0.03 10.29 23.99
N ASP A 196 -1.23 10.15 23.43
CA ASP A 196 -1.45 9.89 22.01
C ASP A 196 -2.11 11.12 21.38
N PRO A 197 -1.40 11.89 20.54
CA PRO A 197 -1.96 13.08 19.93
C PRO A 197 -3.06 12.76 18.93
N GLY A 198 -4.11 13.59 18.85
CA GLY A 198 -5.21 13.33 17.92
C GLY A 198 -4.76 13.35 16.45
N HIS A 199 -4.95 12.23 15.76
CA HIS A 199 -4.43 11.95 14.40
C HIS A 199 -5.51 11.46 13.43
N SER A 200 -6.78 11.77 13.71
CA SER A 200 -7.84 11.57 12.72
C SER A 200 -7.63 12.49 11.51
N ALA A 201 -8.20 12.12 10.37
CA ALA A 201 -8.12 12.93 9.15
C ALA A 201 -8.62 14.37 9.35
N SER A 202 -9.70 14.56 10.11
CA SER A 202 -10.22 15.90 10.43
C SER A 202 -9.28 16.68 11.35
N CYS A 203 -8.60 15.99 12.26
CA CYS A 203 -7.60 16.57 13.15
C CYS A 203 -6.39 17.06 12.38
N GLU A 204 -5.78 16.20 11.57
CA GLU A 204 -4.60 16.56 10.80
C GLU A 204 -4.90 17.69 9.80
N LEU A 205 -6.02 17.64 9.09
CA LEU A 205 -6.43 18.73 8.18
C LEU A 205 -6.53 20.07 8.91
N CYS A 206 -7.12 20.08 10.11
CA CYS A 206 -7.20 21.29 10.91
C CYS A 206 -5.81 21.74 11.39
N LYS A 207 -4.99 20.82 11.90
CA LYS A 207 -3.65 21.11 12.44
C LYS A 207 -2.69 21.65 11.39
N MET A 208 -2.74 21.09 10.17
CA MET A 208 -1.96 21.53 9.03
C MET A 208 -2.42 22.87 8.47
N ASN A 209 -3.69 23.24 8.69
CA ASN A 209 -4.25 24.57 8.40
C ASN A 209 -3.87 25.09 7.00
N ASN A 210 -4.17 24.30 5.96
CA ASN A 210 -3.84 24.60 4.56
C ASN A 210 -2.34 24.84 4.30
N GLY A 211 -1.47 24.07 4.97
CA GLY A 211 -0.02 24.12 4.80
C GLY A 211 0.69 25.16 5.66
N LEU A 212 -0.02 25.88 6.53
CA LEU A 212 0.59 26.79 7.51
C LEU A 212 1.26 26.04 8.68
N MET A 213 0.83 24.80 8.93
CA MET A 213 1.38 23.90 9.95
C MET A 213 1.35 24.47 11.38
N ASP A 214 0.49 25.43 11.69
CA ASP A 214 0.54 26.25 12.90
C ASP A 214 -0.46 25.85 13.99
N ARG A 215 -1.31 24.84 13.75
CA ARG A 215 -2.41 24.45 14.67
C ARG A 215 -2.21 23.14 15.40
N PHE A 216 -1.02 22.56 15.39
CA PHE A 216 -0.76 21.32 16.14
C PHE A 216 -0.90 21.51 17.66
N ILE A 217 -0.53 22.68 18.18
CA ILE A 217 -0.52 22.98 19.62
C ILE A 217 -1.84 23.60 20.11
N THR A 218 -2.41 24.52 19.33
CA THR A 218 -3.70 25.20 19.61
C THR A 218 -4.46 25.46 18.30
N GLY A 219 -5.79 25.65 18.37
CA GLY A 219 -6.60 26.10 17.22
C GLY A 219 -7.51 25.05 16.59
N CYS A 220 -7.42 23.79 17.05
CA CYS A 220 -8.31 22.68 16.72
C CYS A 220 -8.76 21.99 18.01
N SER A 221 -9.88 21.27 17.97
CA SER A 221 -10.39 20.50 19.13
C SER A 221 -9.42 19.41 19.61
N CYS A 222 -8.52 18.96 18.75
CA CYS A 222 -7.50 17.94 19.03
C CYS A 222 -6.07 18.48 18.97
N SER A 223 -5.90 19.81 18.96
CA SER A 223 -4.60 20.42 19.19
C SER A 223 -4.14 20.16 20.62
N SER A 224 -2.84 19.98 20.80
CA SER A 224 -2.26 19.70 22.11
C SER A 224 -0.78 20.11 22.15
N PRO A 225 -0.27 20.65 23.27
CA PRO A 225 1.18 20.86 23.44
C PRO A 225 2.00 19.57 23.23
N PHE A 226 1.42 18.41 23.54
CA PHE A 226 2.04 17.11 23.32
C PHE A 226 2.14 16.69 21.85
N SER A 227 1.43 17.37 20.93
CA SER A 227 1.68 17.21 19.49
C SER A 227 3.03 17.78 19.09
N PHE A 228 3.56 18.79 19.77
CA PHE A 228 4.91 19.29 19.51
C PHE A 228 5.91 18.63 20.47
N ALA A 229 6.24 17.38 20.16
CA ALA A 229 7.22 16.61 20.93
C ALA A 229 8.29 16.03 19.99
N ILE A 230 9.55 16.09 20.42
CA ILE A 230 10.71 15.62 19.63
C ILE A 230 11.58 14.71 20.49
N ALA A 231 11.92 13.55 19.94
CA ALA A 231 12.68 12.51 20.60
C ALA A 231 14.04 13.02 21.08
N ASP A 232 14.48 12.56 22.24
CA ASP A 232 15.86 12.78 22.67
C ASP A 232 16.83 11.79 22.01
N ASN A 233 18.12 12.00 22.26
CA ASN A 233 19.19 11.17 21.72
C ASN A 233 19.21 9.74 22.32
N ILE A 234 18.43 9.46 23.36
CA ILE A 234 18.39 8.17 24.04
C ILE A 234 17.26 7.32 23.45
N SER A 235 16.05 7.87 23.40
CA SER A 235 14.86 7.18 22.89
C SER A 235 14.88 7.00 21.36
N ALA A 236 15.59 7.84 20.60
CA ALA A 236 15.79 7.69 19.15
C ALA A 236 17.23 7.31 18.76
N ALA A 237 17.97 6.70 19.68
CA ALA A 237 19.38 6.39 19.49
C ALA A 237 19.62 5.47 18.29
N GLY A 238 18.78 4.44 18.12
CA GLY A 238 18.84 3.51 16.99
C GLY A 238 18.62 4.23 15.66
N TYR A 239 17.53 4.98 15.55
CA TYR A 239 17.22 5.79 14.37
C TYR A 239 18.36 6.73 13.99
N TYR A 240 18.95 7.44 14.95
CA TYR A 240 20.06 8.36 14.68
C TYR A 240 21.33 7.62 14.26
N SER A 241 21.57 6.44 14.81
CA SER A 241 22.70 5.58 14.43
C SER A 241 22.56 5.08 12.99
N TRP A 242 21.36 4.60 12.62
CA TRP A 242 21.09 4.15 11.26
C TRP A 242 21.14 5.29 10.25
N ALA A 243 20.61 6.47 10.58
CA ALA A 243 20.69 7.65 9.72
C ALA A 243 22.14 8.07 9.43
N ARG A 244 23.03 8.09 10.44
CA ARG A 244 24.48 8.34 10.23
C ARG A 244 25.15 7.27 9.38
N SER A 245 24.68 6.03 9.48
CA SER A 245 25.32 4.87 8.85
C SER A 245 24.83 4.59 7.44
N TYR A 246 23.64 5.09 7.07
CA TYR A 246 22.94 4.77 5.83
C TYR A 246 22.20 6.00 5.27
N ALA A 247 20.95 5.87 4.84
CA ALA A 247 20.19 6.93 4.22
C ALA A 247 18.84 7.15 4.91
N ILE A 248 18.45 8.42 5.05
CA ILE A 248 17.09 8.84 5.38
C ILE A 248 16.46 9.58 4.21
N ALA A 249 15.13 9.65 4.16
CA ALA A 249 14.42 10.58 3.30
C ALA A 249 13.72 11.63 4.16
N ASP A 250 14.04 12.91 3.94
CA ASP A 250 13.45 14.04 4.67
C ASP A 250 12.27 14.68 3.93
N ASN A 251 11.82 14.04 2.85
CA ASN A 251 10.70 14.44 2.01
C ASN A 251 9.74 13.26 1.73
N PHE A 252 9.61 12.34 2.70
CA PHE A 252 8.71 11.19 2.66
C PHE A 252 7.43 11.49 3.45
N PHE A 253 6.27 11.48 2.79
CA PHE A 253 4.98 11.85 3.38
C PHE A 253 4.10 10.63 3.62
N GLN A 254 3.28 10.67 4.67
CA GLN A 254 2.17 9.73 4.78
C GLN A 254 1.20 9.95 3.61
N SER A 255 0.71 8.86 3.03
CA SER A 255 -0.01 8.89 1.76
C SER A 255 -1.36 9.60 1.87
N ALA A 256 -2.06 9.49 3.00
CA ALA A 256 -3.27 10.24 3.27
C ALA A 256 -3.23 10.84 4.67
N VAL A 257 -3.94 11.97 4.86
CA VAL A 257 -4.34 12.38 6.21
C VAL A 257 -5.15 11.26 6.86
N GLY A 258 -5.05 11.16 8.18
CA GLY A 258 -5.70 10.12 8.96
C GLY A 258 -4.73 9.11 9.54
N ALA A 259 -5.31 8.09 10.13
CA ALA A 259 -4.61 7.16 11.00
C ALA A 259 -4.08 5.94 10.23
N SER A 260 -3.87 4.85 10.96
CA SER A 260 -3.08 3.71 10.54
C SER A 260 -3.69 2.93 9.37
N THR A 261 -4.92 2.43 9.49
CA THR A 261 -5.44 1.42 8.54
C THR A 261 -5.56 1.96 7.11
N GLU A 262 -5.97 3.21 6.93
CA GLU A 262 -6.04 3.85 5.62
C GLU A 262 -4.66 4.04 4.98
N ASN A 263 -3.63 4.31 5.78
CA ASN A 263 -2.26 4.47 5.28
C ASN A 263 -1.60 3.12 4.99
N TYR A 264 -1.87 2.07 5.76
CA TYR A 264 -1.47 0.69 5.44
C TYR A 264 -1.98 0.25 4.06
N MET A 265 -3.18 0.68 3.63
CA MET A 265 -3.72 0.32 2.31
C MET A 265 -2.84 0.80 1.14
N TYR A 266 -2.06 1.88 1.31
CA TYR A 266 -1.14 2.35 0.28
C TYR A 266 0.08 1.45 0.09
N LEU A 267 0.43 0.61 1.08
CA LEU A 267 1.47 -0.41 0.94
C LEU A 267 0.97 -1.66 0.19
N ALA A 268 -0.34 -1.89 0.14
CA ALA A 268 -0.93 -3.00 -0.60
C ALA A 268 -1.44 -2.60 -2.00
N THR A 269 -2.10 -1.44 -2.12
CA THR A 269 -2.85 -1.06 -3.33
C THR A 269 -2.39 0.26 -3.95
N GLY A 270 -1.60 1.07 -3.25
CA GLY A 270 -1.22 2.41 -3.68
C GLY A 270 -2.39 3.39 -3.83
N LYS A 271 -3.54 3.12 -3.17
CA LYS A 271 -4.70 4.01 -3.14
C LYS A 271 -5.44 3.96 -1.81
N PHE A 272 -6.24 4.98 -1.55
CA PHE A 272 -7.22 4.99 -0.47
C PHE A 272 -8.36 3.99 -0.72
N LEU A 273 -8.79 3.28 0.34
CA LEU A 273 -9.97 2.40 0.31
C LEU A 273 -11.06 2.83 1.30
N PHE A 274 -10.68 3.11 2.53
CA PHE A 274 -11.59 3.49 3.62
C PHE A 274 -10.80 4.27 4.68
N TRP A 275 -11.52 5.02 5.52
CA TRP A 275 -10.93 5.71 6.68
C TRP A 275 -10.73 4.74 7.84
N ASP A 276 -9.77 5.03 8.72
CA ASP A 276 -9.47 4.19 9.88
C ASP A 276 -10.71 3.75 10.65
N ASN A 277 -10.66 2.55 11.23
CA ASN A 277 -11.71 1.95 12.06
C ASN A 277 -13.09 1.77 11.39
N ASN A 278 -13.28 2.22 10.14
CA ASN A 278 -14.54 2.03 9.42
C ASN A 278 -14.67 0.63 8.81
N ALA A 279 -13.61 -0.15 8.74
CA ALA A 279 -13.65 -1.50 8.22
C ALA A 279 -12.76 -2.43 9.03
N VAL A 280 -13.19 -3.68 9.16
CA VAL A 280 -12.43 -4.78 9.76
C VAL A 280 -12.41 -5.92 8.74
N PRO A 281 -11.31 -6.65 8.56
CA PRO A 281 -11.26 -7.72 7.57
C PRO A 281 -12.33 -8.79 7.86
N GLN A 282 -13.12 -9.15 6.83
CA GLN A 282 -14.28 -10.05 6.94
C GLN A 282 -13.95 -11.45 7.46
N ASN A 283 -12.70 -11.91 7.32
CA ASN A 283 -12.35 -13.26 7.70
C ASN A 283 -12.32 -13.42 9.22
N SER A 284 -13.47 -13.84 9.76
CA SER A 284 -13.72 -13.99 11.19
C SER A 284 -12.84 -15.02 11.91
N ASN A 285 -12.05 -15.81 11.17
CA ASN A 285 -11.11 -16.77 11.75
C ASN A 285 -9.66 -16.25 11.81
N LEU A 286 -9.40 -15.04 11.30
CA LEU A 286 -8.12 -14.38 11.55
C LEU A 286 -8.09 -13.91 13.00
N ASN A 287 -7.06 -14.38 13.70
CA ASN A 287 -6.72 -14.00 15.06
C ASN A 287 -6.83 -12.48 15.21
N GLY A 288 -7.67 -11.99 16.13
CA GLY A 288 -7.85 -10.56 16.40
C GLY A 288 -8.93 -9.81 15.59
N ALA A 289 -9.43 -10.33 14.44
CA ALA A 289 -10.46 -9.61 13.66
C ALA A 289 -11.79 -9.42 14.41
N ARG A 290 -12.12 -10.29 15.38
CA ARG A 290 -13.35 -10.19 16.19
C ARG A 290 -13.26 -9.22 17.37
N CYS A 291 -12.13 -8.54 17.52
CA CYS A 291 -11.90 -7.55 18.58
C CYS A 291 -12.47 -6.17 18.27
N TYR A 292 -12.62 -5.86 16.99
CA TYR A 292 -12.97 -4.53 16.50
C TYR A 292 -14.40 -4.55 15.94
N THR A 293 -14.86 -3.41 15.42
CA THR A 293 -16.26 -3.14 15.04
C THR A 293 -16.95 -4.28 14.27
N LYS A 294 -18.29 -4.27 14.22
CA LYS A 294 -19.05 -5.25 13.42
C LYS A 294 -19.01 -4.98 11.91
N ASN A 295 -18.32 -3.94 11.44
CA ASN A 295 -18.33 -3.58 10.01
C ASN A 295 -17.27 -4.36 9.24
N PHE A 296 -17.51 -5.66 9.13
CA PHE A 296 -16.70 -6.57 8.35
C PHE A 296 -16.75 -6.19 6.87
N LYS A 297 -15.58 -6.09 6.23
CA LYS A 297 -15.42 -5.75 4.81
C LYS A 297 -14.39 -6.65 4.15
N SER A 298 -14.62 -6.86 2.87
CA SER A 298 -13.67 -7.44 1.93
C SER A 298 -13.53 -6.50 0.74
N TYR A 299 -12.31 -6.38 0.24
CA TYR A 299 -12.00 -5.62 -0.96
C TYR A 299 -11.46 -6.57 -2.03
N TYR A 300 -11.68 -6.21 -3.29
CA TYR A 300 -11.36 -7.06 -4.44
C TYR A 300 -10.42 -6.38 -5.43
N SER A 301 -9.88 -5.22 -5.03
CA SER A 301 -8.82 -4.54 -5.76
C SER A 301 -7.60 -5.41 -5.88
N THR A 302 -6.90 -5.30 -6.99
CA THR A 302 -5.59 -5.94 -7.13
C THR A 302 -4.59 -5.25 -6.21
N THR A 303 -3.85 -6.07 -5.48
CA THR A 303 -2.75 -5.63 -4.62
C THR A 303 -1.40 -5.92 -5.29
N ILE A 304 -0.34 -5.31 -4.80
CA ILE A 304 1.03 -5.69 -5.18
C ILE A 304 1.32 -7.16 -4.88
N ALA A 305 0.73 -7.72 -3.80
CA ALA A 305 0.85 -9.12 -3.45
C ALA A 305 0.19 -10.07 -4.48
N ASP A 306 -0.94 -9.67 -5.08
CA ASP A 306 -1.55 -10.43 -6.17
C ASP A 306 -0.63 -10.47 -7.40
N LEU A 307 0.02 -9.35 -7.73
CA LEU A 307 0.99 -9.28 -8.83
C LEU A 307 2.23 -10.15 -8.56
N LEU A 308 2.75 -10.12 -7.33
CA LEU A 308 3.88 -10.95 -6.90
C LEU A 308 3.52 -12.44 -6.97
N ASN A 309 2.34 -12.83 -6.47
CA ASN A 309 1.84 -14.20 -6.57
C ASN A 309 1.69 -14.64 -8.04
N TYR A 310 1.16 -13.77 -8.90
CA TYR A 310 1.02 -14.07 -10.32
C TYR A 310 2.36 -14.33 -11.01
N CYS A 311 3.42 -13.63 -10.59
CA CYS A 311 4.76 -13.76 -11.14
C CYS A 311 5.69 -14.71 -10.37
N ASP A 312 5.14 -15.53 -9.46
CA ASP A 312 5.90 -16.47 -8.64
C ASP A 312 7.04 -15.79 -7.84
N VAL A 313 6.82 -14.54 -7.43
CA VAL A 313 7.73 -13.79 -6.59
C VAL A 313 7.28 -13.97 -5.14
N ARG A 314 8.07 -14.70 -4.36
CA ARG A 314 7.74 -15.01 -2.96
C ARG A 314 7.71 -13.73 -2.12
N TRP A 315 6.62 -13.56 -1.38
CA TRP A 315 6.48 -12.52 -0.38
C TRP A 315 5.86 -13.09 0.90
N THR A 316 6.14 -12.45 2.04
CA THR A 316 5.57 -12.84 3.33
C THR A 316 5.35 -11.62 4.23
N TYR A 317 4.20 -11.58 4.90
CA TYR A 317 3.92 -10.70 6.03
C TYR A 317 4.25 -11.44 7.33
N TYR A 318 5.27 -10.97 8.04
CA TYR A 318 5.72 -11.49 9.33
C TYR A 318 5.15 -10.62 10.45
N ALA A 319 4.14 -11.13 11.16
CA ALA A 319 3.50 -10.39 12.24
C ALA A 319 3.74 -11.08 13.59
N GLU A 320 4.13 -10.30 14.60
CA GLU A 320 4.32 -10.85 15.94
C GLU A 320 2.97 -11.29 16.53
N GLY A 321 2.92 -12.52 17.05
CA GLY A 321 1.71 -13.09 17.62
C GLY A 321 0.70 -13.61 16.59
N TYR A 322 1.08 -13.72 15.31
CA TYR A 322 0.21 -14.22 14.24
C TYR A 322 -0.27 -15.66 14.52
N ASP A 323 0.65 -16.54 14.95
CA ASP A 323 0.35 -17.96 15.22
C ASP A 323 -0.38 -18.15 16.56
N LYS A 324 -0.47 -17.10 17.40
CA LYS A 324 -1.23 -17.17 18.65
C LYS A 324 -2.71 -17.15 18.31
N ASN A 325 -3.48 -18.08 18.87
CA ASN A 325 -4.95 -18.11 18.77
C ASN A 325 -5.57 -17.34 19.95
N PRO A 326 -5.80 -16.01 19.85
CA PRO A 326 -6.44 -15.26 20.91
C PRO A 326 -7.85 -15.77 21.16
N LYS A 327 -8.18 -15.99 22.44
CA LYS A 327 -9.57 -16.21 22.85
C LYS A 327 -10.40 -14.97 22.50
N LYS A 328 -11.73 -15.13 22.37
CA LYS A 328 -12.66 -13.99 22.20
C LYS A 328 -12.33 -12.89 23.24
N LYS A 329 -12.06 -11.66 22.78
CA LYS A 329 -11.67 -10.46 23.57
C LYS A 329 -10.18 -10.29 23.94
N GLN A 330 -9.28 -11.13 23.42
CA GLN A 330 -7.83 -10.90 23.50
C GLN A 330 -7.36 -10.11 22.27
N CYS A 331 -7.08 -8.82 22.46
CA CYS A 331 -6.94 -7.82 21.38
C CYS A 331 -5.62 -7.03 21.49
N SER A 332 -5.35 -6.15 20.53
CA SER A 332 -4.26 -5.15 20.64
C SER A 332 -4.31 -4.47 22.03
N PRO A 333 -3.17 -4.20 22.68
CA PRO A 333 -1.81 -4.23 22.12
C PRO A 333 -1.04 -5.54 22.29
N TYR A 334 -1.59 -6.54 22.98
CA TYR A 334 -0.87 -7.78 23.34
C TYR A 334 -1.07 -8.95 22.37
N TYR A 335 -1.94 -8.77 21.36
CA TYR A 335 -2.30 -9.78 20.37
C TYR A 335 -2.29 -9.17 18.96
N TYR A 336 -2.11 -10.03 17.97
CA TYR A 336 -2.08 -9.65 16.56
C TYR A 336 -3.30 -8.81 16.16
N HIS A 337 -3.04 -7.69 15.49
CA HIS A 337 -4.05 -6.78 14.98
C HIS A 337 -4.23 -6.98 13.48
N ALA A 338 -5.25 -7.76 13.08
CA ALA A 338 -5.51 -8.00 11.66
C ALA A 338 -5.84 -6.72 10.87
N GLY A 339 -6.30 -5.64 11.53
CA GLY A 339 -6.51 -4.35 10.89
C GLY A 339 -5.22 -3.68 10.41
N ASP A 340 -4.08 -3.97 11.04
CA ASP A 340 -2.78 -3.38 10.67
C ASP A 340 -2.07 -4.16 9.56
N ASP A 341 -2.66 -5.25 9.07
CA ASP A 341 -2.17 -5.99 7.92
C ASP A 341 -3.10 -5.71 6.74
N PRO A 342 -2.65 -4.92 5.75
CA PRO A 342 -3.52 -4.50 4.66
C PRO A 342 -3.95 -5.68 3.79
N PHE A 343 -3.19 -6.78 3.74
CA PHE A 343 -3.48 -7.92 2.88
C PHE A 343 -4.63 -8.78 3.42
N THR A 344 -4.97 -8.68 4.71
CA THR A 344 -6.08 -9.43 5.32
C THR A 344 -7.47 -9.00 4.83
N PHE A 345 -7.56 -7.83 4.18
CA PHE A 345 -8.79 -7.30 3.62
C PHE A 345 -9.15 -7.91 2.26
N PHE A 346 -8.27 -8.72 1.67
CA PHE A 346 -8.39 -9.23 0.31
C PHE A 346 -8.60 -10.75 0.28
N PRO A 347 -9.81 -11.23 -0.06
CA PRO A 347 -10.10 -12.66 -0.11
C PRO A 347 -9.26 -13.46 -1.12
N SER A 348 -8.61 -12.79 -2.08
CA SER A 348 -7.63 -13.45 -2.98
C SER A 348 -6.37 -13.90 -2.27
N LEU A 349 -6.02 -13.25 -1.16
CA LEU A 349 -4.81 -13.49 -0.39
C LEU A 349 -5.09 -14.26 0.91
N ILE A 350 -6.29 -14.06 1.49
CA ILE A 350 -6.67 -14.67 2.76
C ILE A 350 -8.04 -15.37 2.70
N ASN A 351 -8.07 -16.65 3.10
CA ASN A 351 -9.27 -17.47 3.20
C ASN A 351 -9.29 -18.20 4.56
N SER A 352 -10.38 -18.90 4.86
CA SER A 352 -10.59 -19.55 6.16
C SER A 352 -9.61 -20.69 6.49
N SER A 353 -8.81 -21.17 5.53
CA SER A 353 -7.77 -22.21 5.72
C SER A 353 -6.33 -21.67 5.75
N GLN A 354 -6.12 -20.36 5.54
CA GLN A 354 -4.80 -19.75 5.33
C GLN A 354 -4.05 -19.27 6.59
N LEU A 355 -4.41 -19.77 7.78
CA LEU A 355 -3.55 -19.60 8.98
C LEU A 355 -2.13 -20.19 8.78
N HIS A 356 -1.91 -21.02 7.75
CA HIS A 356 -0.61 -21.60 7.39
C HIS A 356 -0.25 -21.38 5.90
N SER A 357 -0.59 -20.22 5.33
CA SER A 357 -0.07 -19.81 4.02
C SER A 357 1.42 -19.45 4.12
N PRO A 358 2.28 -19.72 3.11
CA PRO A 358 3.66 -19.22 3.11
C PRO A 358 3.74 -17.68 3.13
N ASN A 359 2.65 -16.99 2.77
CA ASN A 359 2.57 -15.53 2.69
C ASN A 359 2.28 -14.84 4.04
N PHE A 360 1.85 -15.57 5.06
CA PHE A 360 1.55 -14.98 6.38
C PHE A 360 2.15 -15.87 7.46
N LYS A 361 3.06 -15.33 8.26
CA LYS A 361 3.79 -16.08 9.27
C LYS A 361 3.91 -15.29 10.55
N ASP A 362 4.06 -15.99 11.67
CA ASP A 362 4.52 -15.34 12.90
C ASP A 362 5.94 -14.77 12.71
N TYR A 363 6.18 -13.61 13.30
CA TYR A 363 7.49 -12.92 13.30
C TYR A 363 8.67 -13.83 13.65
N THR A 364 8.48 -14.80 14.55
CA THR A 364 9.53 -15.76 14.93
C THR A 364 10.05 -16.59 13.75
N ASN A 365 9.23 -16.82 12.71
CA ASN A 365 9.62 -17.56 11.51
C ASN A 365 10.58 -16.78 10.59
N LEU A 366 10.70 -15.46 10.73
CA LEU A 366 11.63 -14.66 9.93
C LEU A 366 13.07 -15.15 10.11
N TYR A 367 13.48 -15.42 11.36
CA TYR A 367 14.83 -15.91 11.67
C TYR A 367 15.09 -17.30 11.11
N SER A 368 14.07 -18.16 11.11
CA SER A 368 14.13 -19.46 10.47
C SER A 368 14.36 -19.33 8.97
N ASP A 369 13.63 -18.44 8.30
CA ASP A 369 13.79 -18.20 6.85
C ASP A 369 15.15 -17.57 6.50
N ILE A 370 15.68 -16.68 7.35
CA ILE A 370 17.03 -16.13 7.22
C ILE A 370 18.08 -17.24 7.37
N THR A 371 17.96 -18.08 8.39
CA THR A 371 18.95 -19.14 8.67
C THR A 371 18.92 -20.23 7.60
N ALA A 372 17.74 -20.58 7.11
CA ALA A 372 17.54 -21.63 6.10
C ALA A 372 17.86 -21.19 4.66
N GLY A 373 18.16 -19.90 4.42
CA GLY A 373 18.36 -19.42 3.05
C GLY A 373 17.06 -19.32 2.24
N THR A 374 15.91 -19.17 2.91
CA THR A 374 14.57 -19.15 2.29
C THR A 374 13.83 -17.82 2.46
N LEU A 375 14.52 -16.73 2.83
CA LEU A 375 13.95 -15.39 2.95
C LEU A 375 13.17 -15.03 1.67
N PRO A 376 11.91 -14.57 1.76
CA PRO A 376 11.15 -14.09 0.61
C PRO A 376 11.80 -12.89 -0.06
N ALA A 377 11.46 -12.66 -1.32
CA ALA A 377 11.97 -11.50 -2.06
C ALA A 377 11.40 -10.18 -1.50
N VAL A 378 10.14 -10.20 -1.05
CA VAL A 378 9.50 -9.05 -0.40
C VAL A 378 8.96 -9.48 0.96
N SER A 379 9.49 -8.92 2.03
CA SER A 379 9.05 -9.21 3.39
C SER A 379 8.49 -7.97 4.06
N TYR A 380 7.37 -8.11 4.75
CA TYR A 380 6.82 -7.08 5.63
C TYR A 380 6.95 -7.57 7.07
N VAL A 381 7.28 -6.68 8.01
CA VAL A 381 7.47 -7.01 9.42
C VAL A 381 6.67 -6.04 10.26
N ARG A 382 5.85 -6.58 11.17
CA ARG A 382 5.01 -5.81 12.09
C ARG A 382 5.08 -6.41 13.49
N GLY A 383 5.46 -5.59 14.47
CA GLY A 383 5.42 -5.95 15.90
C GLY A 383 3.99 -5.95 16.46
N LEU A 384 3.82 -6.45 17.68
CA LEU A 384 2.58 -6.22 18.43
C LEU A 384 2.41 -4.73 18.76
N GLY A 385 1.21 -4.32 19.18
CA GLY A 385 0.96 -2.93 19.62
C GLY A 385 1.85 -2.48 20.78
N ILE A 386 2.37 -3.41 21.59
CA ILE A 386 3.37 -3.11 22.64
C ILE A 386 4.79 -2.92 22.12
N HIS A 387 5.07 -3.30 20.87
CA HIS A 387 6.36 -3.17 20.19
C HIS A 387 6.24 -2.36 18.90
N SER A 388 5.16 -1.59 18.74
CA SER A 388 4.87 -0.85 17.50
C SER A 388 5.43 0.56 17.49
N GLU A 389 5.83 1.08 18.64
CA GLU A 389 6.10 2.51 18.91
C GLU A 389 4.85 3.40 18.98
N HIS A 390 3.63 2.85 18.78
CA HIS A 390 2.38 3.61 18.90
C HIS A 390 2.29 4.30 20.27
N PRO A 391 2.02 5.62 20.32
CA PRO A 391 1.85 6.34 21.58
C PRO A 391 0.81 5.66 22.49
N ARG A 392 1.04 5.69 23.81
CA ARG A 392 0.28 4.96 24.86
C ARG A 392 0.35 3.44 24.85
N LEU A 393 0.77 2.80 23.75
CA LEU A 393 0.84 1.34 23.65
C LEU A 393 2.27 0.82 23.76
N SER A 394 3.24 1.54 23.19
CA SER A 394 4.63 1.10 23.07
C SER A 394 5.62 2.24 23.40
N SER A 395 6.84 1.89 23.82
CA SER A 395 7.96 2.84 23.86
C SER A 395 8.67 2.91 22.51
N LEU A 396 9.41 4.00 22.27
CA LEU A 396 10.25 4.10 21.06
C LEU A 396 11.30 2.99 21.04
N THR A 397 11.95 2.75 22.17
CA THR A 397 12.96 1.70 22.32
C THR A 397 12.44 0.28 22.09
N ALA A 398 11.15 0.01 22.37
CA ALA A 398 10.55 -1.30 22.16
C ALA A 398 10.42 -1.66 20.67
N GLY A 399 10.02 -0.71 19.83
CA GLY A 399 10.01 -0.92 18.38
C GLY A 399 11.41 -0.84 17.75
N GLU A 400 12.30 0.04 18.25
CA GLU A 400 13.71 0.04 17.83
C GLU A 400 14.34 -1.34 18.04
N LEU A 401 13.97 -2.08 19.10
CA LEU A 401 14.48 -3.42 19.35
C LEU A 401 14.07 -4.43 18.26
N ILE A 402 12.83 -4.38 17.76
CA ILE A 402 12.42 -5.22 16.61
C ILE A 402 13.27 -4.88 15.39
N SER A 403 13.38 -3.59 15.06
CA SER A 403 14.21 -3.11 13.95
C SER A 403 15.66 -3.58 14.07
N GLN A 404 16.26 -3.38 15.24
CA GLN A 404 17.64 -3.74 15.53
C GLN A 404 17.89 -5.25 15.37
N ASN A 405 16.96 -6.09 15.83
CA ASN A 405 17.10 -7.54 15.73
C ASN A 405 17.06 -8.02 14.27
N VAL A 406 16.13 -7.50 13.46
CA VAL A 406 16.03 -7.81 12.03
C VAL A 406 17.27 -7.33 11.28
N ILE A 407 17.71 -6.08 11.53
CA ILE A 407 18.91 -5.51 10.92
C ILE A 407 20.14 -6.36 11.25
N ASN A 408 20.33 -6.73 12.53
CA ASN A 408 21.46 -7.54 12.95
C ASN A 408 21.45 -8.92 12.28
N ALA A 409 20.30 -9.58 12.20
CA ALA A 409 20.18 -10.89 11.56
C ALA A 409 20.58 -10.86 10.08
N ILE A 410 20.16 -9.83 9.33
CA ILE A 410 20.54 -9.66 7.93
C ILE A 410 22.01 -9.30 7.78
N MET A 411 22.51 -8.35 8.56
CA MET A 411 23.91 -7.90 8.45
C MET A 411 24.92 -8.97 8.88
N ALA A 412 24.53 -9.89 9.77
CA ALA A 412 25.34 -11.05 10.15
C ALA A 412 25.28 -12.20 9.13
N SER A 413 24.31 -12.22 8.22
CA SER A 413 24.13 -13.30 7.26
C SER A 413 25.03 -13.15 6.04
N ASN A 414 25.90 -14.14 5.80
CA ASN A 414 26.71 -14.19 4.58
C ASN A 414 25.87 -14.39 3.31
N THR A 415 24.63 -14.88 3.43
CA THR A 415 23.71 -15.06 2.32
C THR A 415 23.01 -13.76 1.92
N TYR A 416 22.70 -12.90 2.89
CA TYR A 416 21.77 -11.77 2.69
C TYR A 416 22.39 -10.37 2.83
N LYS A 417 23.51 -10.22 3.55
CA LYS A 417 24.07 -8.90 3.87
C LYS A 417 24.35 -8.00 2.65
N GLU A 418 24.62 -8.60 1.48
CA GLU A 418 24.98 -7.86 0.25
C GLU A 418 23.82 -7.64 -0.72
N ASN A 419 22.70 -8.34 -0.55
CA ASN A 419 21.58 -8.35 -1.50
C ASN A 419 20.21 -8.06 -0.87
N THR A 420 20.16 -7.79 0.43
CA THR A 420 18.96 -7.40 1.17
C THR A 420 19.02 -5.93 1.57
N VAL A 421 17.90 -5.24 1.41
CA VAL A 421 17.69 -3.86 1.85
C VAL A 421 16.53 -3.83 2.83
N ILE A 422 16.70 -3.10 3.93
CA ILE A 422 15.70 -2.93 4.98
C ILE A 422 15.20 -1.49 4.92
N PHE A 423 13.88 -1.31 4.91
CA PHE A 423 13.22 -0.03 5.03
C PHE A 423 12.52 0.03 6.39
N LEU A 424 12.87 1.03 7.18
CA LEU A 424 12.13 1.41 8.38
C LEU A 424 11.17 2.51 7.96
N ILE A 425 9.88 2.24 8.10
CA ILE A 425 8.79 3.16 7.74
C ILE A 425 7.79 3.24 8.89
N ARG A 426 7.12 4.38 8.99
CA ARG A 426 5.93 4.54 9.82
C ARG A 426 4.68 4.48 8.97
N ASP A 427 3.60 3.96 9.52
CA ASP A 427 2.30 4.03 8.88
C ASP A 427 1.83 5.49 8.70
N GLU A 428 1.95 6.32 9.75
CA GLU A 428 1.45 7.68 9.83
C GLU A 428 2.19 8.52 10.92
N SER A 429 1.86 9.82 11.04
CA SER A 429 2.51 10.87 11.84
C SER A 429 2.23 10.91 13.35
N GLY A 430 1.27 10.15 13.84
CA GLY A 430 0.69 10.16 15.19
C GLY A 430 0.04 11.49 15.57
N GLY A 431 -0.22 12.38 14.60
CA GLY A 431 -0.70 13.74 14.88
C GLY A 431 0.36 14.60 15.60
N TYR A 432 1.62 14.15 15.57
CA TYR A 432 2.79 14.92 15.97
C TYR A 432 3.08 15.99 14.93
N TYR A 433 3.65 17.10 15.40
CA TYR A 433 4.01 18.24 14.59
C TYR A 433 5.09 17.87 13.56
N ASP A 434 4.94 18.40 12.36
CA ASP A 434 5.99 18.48 11.35
C ASP A 434 5.95 19.87 10.72
N HIS A 435 7.10 20.50 10.53
CA HIS A 435 7.17 21.88 10.03
C HIS A 435 6.99 21.99 8.51
N VAL A 436 7.11 20.88 7.76
CA VAL A 436 7.03 20.93 6.30
C VAL A 436 5.60 20.67 5.86
N SER A 437 5.06 21.63 5.10
CA SER A 437 3.76 21.45 4.46
C SER A 437 3.77 20.23 3.52
N PRO A 438 2.74 19.37 3.58
CA PRO A 438 2.57 18.29 2.61
C PRO A 438 2.40 18.81 1.18
N PRO A 439 2.64 17.95 0.18
CA PRO A 439 2.37 18.29 -1.22
C PRO A 439 0.86 18.48 -1.49
N PRO A 440 0.49 19.06 -2.64
CA PRO A 440 -0.91 19.21 -3.03
C PRO A 440 -1.67 17.89 -3.04
N ILE A 441 -3.00 17.96 -2.89
CA ILE A 441 -3.92 16.82 -2.95
C ILE A 441 -3.60 15.92 -4.15
N SER A 442 -3.55 14.61 -3.92
CA SER A 442 -3.29 13.64 -4.97
C SER A 442 -4.34 13.74 -6.07
N LYS A 443 -3.89 13.85 -7.32
CA LYS A 443 -4.76 13.89 -8.50
C LYS A 443 -5.33 12.51 -8.86
N ILE A 444 -4.81 11.43 -8.27
CA ILE A 444 -5.21 10.05 -8.59
C ILE A 444 -6.43 9.63 -7.78
N ASP A 445 -6.44 9.87 -6.47
CA ASP A 445 -7.51 9.44 -5.56
C ASP A 445 -8.17 10.58 -4.78
N ASN A 446 -7.79 11.83 -5.08
CA ASN A 446 -8.33 13.04 -4.46
C ASN A 446 -8.22 13.04 -2.93
N LYS A 447 -7.15 12.43 -2.39
CA LYS A 447 -6.84 12.47 -0.96
C LYS A 447 -5.70 13.44 -0.66
N PRO A 448 -5.87 14.31 0.36
CA PRO A 448 -4.77 15.12 0.87
C PRO A 448 -3.73 14.23 1.53
N TYR A 449 -2.45 14.53 1.28
CA TYR A 449 -1.33 13.97 2.02
C TYR A 449 -1.34 14.52 3.45
N GLY A 450 -0.78 13.76 4.39
CA GLY A 450 -0.52 14.26 5.72
C GLY A 450 0.95 14.60 5.94
N PRO A 451 1.38 14.80 7.20
CA PRO A 451 2.75 15.19 7.53
C PRO A 451 3.82 14.23 7.01
N ARG A 452 5.08 14.70 6.99
CA ARG A 452 6.22 13.82 6.75
C ARG A 452 6.30 12.75 7.83
N ILE A 453 6.72 11.55 7.44
CA ILE A 453 6.95 10.41 8.32
C ILE A 453 8.40 9.93 8.19
N PRO A 454 9.01 9.36 9.24
CA PRO A 454 10.34 8.79 9.17
C PRO A 454 10.45 7.68 8.14
N PHE A 455 11.47 7.80 7.30
CA PHE A 455 11.86 6.77 6.35
C PHE A 455 13.38 6.60 6.38
N THR A 456 13.83 5.38 6.69
CA THR A 456 15.25 5.03 6.79
C THR A 456 15.53 3.79 5.97
N ALA A 457 16.51 3.85 5.07
CA ALA A 457 16.95 2.71 4.30
C ALA A 457 18.29 2.20 4.81
N ILE A 458 18.43 0.89 4.93
CA ILE A 458 19.57 0.22 5.57
C ILE A 458 19.97 -0.97 4.70
N GLY A 459 21.26 -1.12 4.44
CA GLY A 459 21.79 -2.28 3.69
C GLY A 459 23.09 -1.98 2.96
N TYR A 460 23.71 -3.02 2.41
CA TYR A 460 24.96 -2.87 1.65
C TYR A 460 24.81 -1.90 0.49
N GLN A 461 23.68 -1.99 -0.22
CA GLN A 461 23.35 -1.28 -1.46
C GLN A 461 22.87 0.17 -1.26
N ILE A 462 22.75 0.62 -0.01
CA ILE A 462 22.28 1.97 0.33
C ILE A 462 23.47 2.93 0.45
N LYS A 463 23.26 4.18 0.00
CA LYS A 463 24.20 5.28 0.19
C LYS A 463 24.46 5.51 1.68
N ARG A 464 25.61 6.10 2.01
CA ARG A 464 26.07 6.24 3.40
C ARG A 464 25.98 7.69 3.83
N ASN A 465 25.49 7.91 5.05
CA ASN A 465 25.27 9.22 5.64
C ASN A 465 24.49 10.15 4.67
N TYR A 466 23.44 9.62 4.03
CA TYR A 466 22.76 10.27 2.91
C TYR A 466 21.36 10.78 3.31
N VAL A 467 20.99 11.95 2.82
CA VAL A 467 19.65 12.52 2.94
C VAL A 467 19.06 12.65 1.54
N SER A 468 17.97 11.93 1.27
CA SER A 468 17.20 12.08 0.05
C SER A 468 16.11 13.14 0.22
N HIS A 469 16.08 14.08 -0.72
CA HIS A 469 15.08 15.14 -0.82
C HIS A 469 13.97 14.83 -1.83
N VAL A 470 14.00 13.64 -2.44
CA VAL A 470 12.98 13.24 -3.40
C VAL A 470 11.64 13.10 -2.69
N GLN A 471 10.62 13.77 -3.21
CA GLN A 471 9.27 13.68 -2.66
C GLN A 471 8.74 12.26 -2.85
N MET A 472 8.51 11.55 -1.76
CA MET A 472 8.08 10.15 -1.76
C MET A 472 6.93 9.93 -0.78
N GLU A 473 6.28 8.78 -0.88
CA GLU A 473 5.22 8.31 0.00
C GLU A 473 5.12 6.78 -0.06
N SER A 474 4.22 6.14 0.70
CA SER A 474 4.16 4.68 0.83
C SER A 474 4.05 3.91 -0.49
N SER A 475 3.31 4.42 -1.48
CA SER A 475 3.20 3.80 -2.81
C SER A 475 4.49 3.89 -3.65
N SER A 476 5.48 4.69 -3.24
CA SER A 476 6.82 4.73 -3.84
C SER A 476 7.55 3.40 -3.63
N LEU A 477 7.22 2.67 -2.54
CA LEU A 477 7.72 1.31 -2.30
C LEU A 477 7.09 0.29 -3.26
N ILE A 478 5.79 0.40 -3.53
CA ILE A 478 5.12 -0.40 -4.58
C ILE A 478 5.80 -0.15 -5.92
N LYS A 479 6.03 1.12 -6.27
CA LYS A 479 6.66 1.52 -7.53
C LYS A 479 8.05 0.87 -7.71
N PHE A 480 8.81 0.75 -6.63
CA PHE A 480 10.09 0.04 -6.61
C PHE A 480 9.93 -1.47 -6.77
N ILE A 481 8.99 -2.09 -6.05
CA ILE A 481 8.73 -3.52 -6.13
C ILE A 481 8.39 -3.91 -7.58
N GLU A 482 7.49 -3.16 -8.21
CA GLU A 482 7.12 -3.37 -9.60
C GLU A 482 8.33 -3.27 -10.53
N TRP A 483 9.11 -2.20 -10.40
CA TRP A 483 10.29 -2.00 -11.25
C TRP A 483 11.34 -3.10 -11.08
N ASN A 484 11.56 -3.57 -9.86
CA ASN A 484 12.64 -4.50 -9.57
C ASN A 484 12.26 -5.96 -9.89
N TRP A 485 11.04 -6.40 -9.58
CA TRP A 485 10.63 -7.80 -9.72
C TRP A 485 9.68 -8.10 -10.89
N LEU A 486 9.04 -7.08 -11.49
CA LEU A 486 8.12 -7.26 -12.62
C LEU A 486 8.77 -6.79 -13.93
N ASN A 487 8.30 -7.29 -15.07
CA ASN A 487 8.90 -7.17 -16.41
C ASN A 487 8.52 -5.90 -17.18
N GLY A 488 8.19 -4.83 -16.46
CA GLY A 488 7.74 -3.59 -17.08
C GLY A 488 8.17 -2.33 -16.32
N PRO A 489 7.85 -1.15 -16.87
CA PRO A 489 7.87 0.09 -16.09
C PRO A 489 6.86 0.01 -14.95
N SER A 490 7.13 0.69 -13.82
CA SER A 490 6.21 0.77 -12.69
C SER A 490 4.84 1.39 -13.07
N GLY A 491 3.87 1.32 -12.16
CA GLY A 491 2.49 1.75 -12.38
C GLY A 491 1.56 0.59 -12.75
N GLN A 492 1.84 -0.63 -12.31
CA GLN A 492 1.11 -1.83 -12.72
C GLN A 492 -0.21 -2.01 -11.96
N LEU A 493 -0.39 -1.33 -10.81
CA LEU A 493 -1.67 -1.24 -10.10
C LEU A 493 -2.55 -0.11 -10.65
N GLY A 494 -1.98 0.86 -11.36
CA GLY A 494 -2.75 1.94 -11.98
C GLY A 494 -3.31 2.93 -10.95
N THR A 495 -2.68 2.99 -9.78
CA THR A 495 -3.01 3.86 -8.66
C THR A 495 -1.93 4.93 -8.54
N ARG A 496 -1.53 5.32 -7.32
CA ARG A 496 -0.49 6.35 -7.13
C ARG A 496 0.89 5.92 -7.60
N ASP A 497 1.15 4.62 -7.66
CA ASP A 497 2.34 4.01 -8.27
C ASP A 497 2.65 4.57 -9.69
N THR A 498 1.63 5.01 -10.43
CA THR A 498 1.78 5.65 -11.75
C THR A 498 2.46 7.03 -11.72
N VAL A 499 2.32 7.80 -10.63
CA VAL A 499 2.75 9.22 -10.57
C VAL A 499 3.77 9.53 -9.49
N VAL A 500 3.89 8.70 -8.46
CA VAL A 500 4.84 8.94 -7.35
C VAL A 500 6.27 8.75 -7.85
N ASN A 501 7.24 9.36 -7.16
CA ASN A 501 8.64 9.09 -7.46
C ASN A 501 8.99 7.66 -7.03
N ASN A 502 9.99 7.07 -7.68
CA ASN A 502 10.58 5.83 -7.21
C ASN A 502 11.65 6.16 -6.15
N ILE A 503 12.06 5.16 -5.36
CA ILE A 503 12.98 5.35 -4.23
C ILE A 503 14.46 5.22 -4.66
N GLY A 504 14.79 5.41 -5.94
CA GLY A 504 16.14 5.14 -6.44
C GLY A 504 17.23 6.03 -5.87
N ASP A 505 16.90 7.25 -5.45
CA ASP A 505 17.88 8.24 -4.97
C ASP A 505 18.67 7.80 -3.73
N ILE A 506 18.11 6.93 -2.88
CA ILE A 506 18.81 6.43 -1.68
C ILE A 506 19.83 5.31 -1.98
N PHE A 507 19.82 4.75 -3.19
CA PHE A 507 20.66 3.61 -3.55
C PHE A 507 22.01 4.01 -4.15
N ASP A 508 23.02 3.17 -3.92
CA ASP A 508 24.33 3.27 -4.56
C ASP A 508 24.32 2.45 -5.86
N ASP A 509 24.24 3.15 -7.00
CA ASP A 509 24.17 2.56 -8.35
C ASP A 509 25.28 1.54 -8.64
N LYS A 510 26.47 1.71 -8.04
CA LYS A 510 27.59 0.77 -8.22
C LYS A 510 27.30 -0.58 -7.54
N LYS A 511 26.60 -0.56 -6.41
CA LYS A 511 26.27 -1.76 -5.62
C LYS A 511 24.97 -2.42 -6.08
N THR A 512 24.02 -1.66 -6.57
CA THR A 512 22.80 -2.18 -7.23
C THR A 512 23.10 -2.69 -8.64
N GLY A 513 24.21 -2.24 -9.24
CA GLY A 513 24.63 -2.63 -10.60
C GLY A 513 23.84 -1.92 -11.71
N VAL A 514 22.89 -1.08 -11.35
CA VAL A 514 22.04 -0.30 -12.25
C VAL A 514 21.48 0.89 -11.48
N LYS A 515 21.30 2.02 -12.16
CA LYS A 515 20.59 3.15 -11.58
C LYS A 515 19.11 2.80 -11.38
N ILE A 516 18.66 2.84 -10.13
CA ILE A 516 17.24 2.71 -9.82
C ILE A 516 16.58 4.05 -10.17
N PRO A 517 15.44 4.05 -10.90
CA PRO A 517 14.77 5.28 -11.32
C PRO A 517 14.40 6.24 -10.20
#